data_AF-A0A1S7S930-F1
#
_entry.id   AF-A0A1S7S930-F1
#
_cell.length_a   1.000
_cell.length_b   1.000
_cell.length_c   1.000
_cell.angle_alpha   90.00
_cell.angle_beta   90.00
_cell.angle_gamma   90.00
#
_symmetry.space_group_name_H-M   'P 1'
#
loop_
_entity.id
_entity.type
_entity.pdbx_description
1 polymer ?
#
loop_
_entity_poly.entity_id
_entity_poly.type
_entity_poly.pdbx_seq_one_letter_code
_entity_poly.pdbx_strand_id
1 'polypeptide(L)'
;MRKIKSVAGLNASAGIPYNKFLAKMASDLNKPNGQTVISPKNGPAFVDGLAVKKFRGVGQRREDAPPRHQNRSRLEIKIAAVPD
;
A
#
# COMPACT_ATOMS: atom_id res chain seq x y z
N MET A 1 -8.66 -17.31 1.18
CA MET A 1 -7.46 -18.19 0.98
C MET A 1 -7.80 -19.66 0.78
N ARG A 2 -8.68 -20.26 1.61
CA ARG A 2 -9.02 -21.71 1.53
C ARG A 2 -9.35 -22.21 0.11
N LYS A 3 -10.20 -21.48 -0.62
CA LYS A 3 -10.57 -21.84 -2.01
C LYS A 3 -9.35 -21.85 -2.94
N ILE A 4 -8.46 -20.86 -2.87
CA ILE A 4 -7.22 -20.79 -3.68
C ILE A 4 -6.32 -21.98 -3.39
N LYS A 5 -6.13 -22.33 -2.11
CA LYS A 5 -5.32 -23.48 -1.71
C LYS A 5 -5.92 -24.79 -2.23
N SER A 6 -7.24 -24.94 -2.15
CA SER A 6 -7.95 -26.14 -2.60
C SER A 6 -7.93 -26.33 -4.11
N VAL A 7 -8.05 -25.25 -4.91
CA VAL A 7 -8.15 -25.37 -6.38
C VAL A 7 -6.80 -25.30 -7.08
N ALA A 8 -5.82 -24.59 -6.51
CA ALA A 8 -4.54 -24.32 -7.16
C ALA A 8 -3.33 -24.84 -6.36
N GLY A 9 -3.50 -25.35 -5.13
CA GLY A 9 -2.38 -25.78 -4.27
C GLY A 9 -1.50 -24.64 -3.73
N LEU A 10 -1.77 -23.39 -4.12
CA LEU A 10 -0.95 -22.23 -3.79
C LEU A 10 -1.35 -21.57 -2.47
N ASN A 11 -0.36 -21.07 -1.73
CA ASN A 11 -0.59 -20.17 -0.60
C ASN A 11 -0.82 -18.75 -1.13
N ALA A 12 -1.77 -18.03 -0.52
CA ALA A 12 -2.12 -16.67 -0.93
C ALA A 12 -2.24 -15.75 0.29
N SER A 13 -1.91 -14.48 0.11
CA SER A 13 -2.07 -13.42 1.13
C SER A 13 -2.96 -12.30 0.61
N ALA A 14 -3.67 -11.62 1.50
CA ALA A 14 -4.57 -10.53 1.14
C ALA A 14 -4.58 -9.43 2.20
N GLY A 15 -4.77 -8.20 1.74
CA GLY A 15 -4.96 -7.02 2.56
C GLY A 15 -6.37 -6.48 2.38
N ILE A 16 -7.02 -6.07 3.47
CA ILE A 16 -8.37 -5.50 3.50
C ILE A 16 -8.27 -4.06 4.02
N PRO A 17 -8.08 -3.08 3.14
CA PRO A 17 -8.06 -1.66 3.50
C PRO A 17 -9.39 -0.96 3.16
N TYR A 18 -9.44 0.34 3.42
CA TYR A 18 -10.51 1.23 2.95
C TYR A 18 -10.19 1.95 1.61
N ASN A 19 -9.00 1.79 1.04
CA ASN A 19 -8.66 2.36 -0.28
C ASN A 19 -7.64 1.52 -1.07
N LYS A 20 -7.57 1.76 -2.39
CA LYS A 20 -6.72 0.99 -3.33
C LYS A 20 -5.22 1.16 -3.08
N PHE A 21 -4.79 2.33 -2.63
CA PHE A 21 -3.39 2.62 -2.32
C PHE A 21 -2.89 1.74 -1.17
N LEU A 22 -3.66 1.69 -0.09
CA LEU A 22 -3.39 0.85 1.06
C LEU A 22 -3.53 -0.65 0.74
N ALA A 23 -4.40 -1.05 -0.19
CA ALA A 23 -4.64 -2.48 -0.53
C ALA A 23 -3.35 -3.18 -0.93
N LYS A 24 -2.59 -2.45 -1.73
CA LYS A 24 -1.37 -2.95 -2.32
C LYS A 24 -0.24 -3.07 -1.30
N MET A 25 -0.28 -2.28 -0.22
CA MET A 25 0.69 -2.36 0.89
C MET A 25 0.25 -3.38 1.93
N ALA A 26 -1.04 -3.36 2.33
CA ALA A 26 -1.61 -4.27 3.31
C ALA A 26 -1.42 -5.76 2.94
N SER A 27 -1.56 -6.08 1.65
CA SER A 27 -1.40 -7.45 1.16
C SER A 27 0.04 -7.98 1.20
N ASP A 28 1.03 -7.10 1.33
CA ASP A 28 2.44 -7.49 1.44
C ASP A 28 2.90 -7.70 2.90
N LEU A 29 2.19 -7.12 3.89
CA LEU A 29 2.64 -7.09 5.30
C LEU A 29 2.68 -8.45 5.99
N ASN A 30 1.73 -9.33 5.70
CA ASN A 30 1.56 -10.60 6.39
C ASN A 30 1.75 -11.78 5.45
N LYS A 31 2.76 -11.69 4.58
CA LYS A 31 3.18 -12.80 3.73
C LYS A 31 4.17 -13.70 4.47
N PRO A 32 4.17 -15.03 4.23
CA PRO A 32 3.25 -15.76 3.35
C PRO A 32 1.95 -16.22 4.05
N ASN A 33 0.91 -16.54 3.27
CA ASN A 33 -0.39 -17.10 3.69
C ASN A 33 -1.20 -16.32 4.75
N GLY A 34 -0.84 -15.09 5.09
CA GLY A 34 -1.57 -14.26 6.05
C GLY A 34 -2.56 -13.27 5.44
N GLN A 35 -3.34 -12.67 6.34
CA GLN A 35 -4.30 -11.61 6.05
C GLN A 35 -3.97 -10.38 6.89
N THR A 36 -4.14 -9.18 6.33
CA THR A 36 -3.95 -7.92 7.05
C THR A 36 -5.18 -7.03 6.88
N VAL A 37 -5.66 -6.44 7.97
CA VAL A 37 -6.76 -5.47 7.93
C VAL A 37 -6.23 -4.10 8.32
N ILE A 38 -6.52 -3.08 7.50
CA ILE A 38 -6.22 -1.68 7.83
C ILE A 38 -7.54 -0.93 7.90
N SER A 39 -8.00 -0.67 9.12
CA SER A 39 -9.22 0.10 9.36
C SER A 39 -9.02 1.58 9.02
N PRO A 40 -10.09 2.34 8.74
CA PRO A 40 -10.01 3.79 8.53
C PRO A 40 -9.33 4.52 9.68
N LYS A 41 -9.57 4.10 10.93
CA LYS A 41 -8.96 4.68 12.15
C LYS A 41 -7.44 4.48 12.19
N ASN A 42 -6.95 3.33 11.72
CA ASN A 42 -5.53 2.99 11.78
C ASN A 42 -4.76 3.40 10.51
N GLY A 43 -5.46 3.76 9.44
CA GLY A 43 -4.91 4.15 8.16
C GLY A 43 -3.88 5.29 8.23
N PRO A 44 -4.21 6.44 8.84
CA PRO A 44 -3.29 7.59 8.91
C PRO A 44 -1.96 7.22 9.58
N ALA A 45 -2.01 6.65 10.78
CA ALA A 45 -0.82 6.23 11.52
C ALA A 45 0.01 5.19 10.75
N PHE A 46 -0.65 4.29 10.02
CA PHE A 46 0.04 3.33 9.15
C PHE A 46 0.79 4.02 8.02
N VAL A 47 0.20 5.03 7.37
CA VAL A 47 0.82 5.77 6.26
C VAL A 47 2.00 6.62 6.75
N ASP A 48 1.87 7.25 7.92
CA ASP A 48 2.94 8.07 8.50
C ASP A 48 4.20 7.27 8.80
N GLY A 49 4.05 5.98 9.15
CA GLY A 49 5.17 5.07 9.38
C GLY A 49 5.82 4.50 8.12
N LEU A 50 5.28 4.76 6.92
CA LEU A 50 5.78 4.16 5.69
C LEU A 50 6.88 4.99 5.03
N ALA A 51 8.04 4.36 4.82
CA ALA A 51 9.08 4.94 3.99
C ALA A 51 8.58 5.16 2.55
N VAL A 52 8.83 6.34 2.00
CA VAL A 52 8.38 6.76 0.65
C VAL A 52 8.79 5.76 -0.45
N LYS A 53 9.93 5.09 -0.28
CA LYS A 53 10.43 4.05 -1.20
C LYS A 53 9.53 2.80 -1.27
N LYS A 54 8.63 2.59 -0.32
CA LYS A 54 7.66 1.48 -0.33
C LYS A 54 6.41 1.78 -1.18
N PHE A 55 6.22 3.02 -1.63
CA PHE A 55 5.13 3.37 -2.51
C PHE A 55 5.39 2.86 -3.93
N ARG A 56 4.47 2.02 -4.43
CA ARG A 56 4.51 1.54 -5.81
C ARG A 56 4.34 2.71 -6.78
N GLY A 57 5.22 2.80 -7.78
CA GLY A 57 5.28 3.93 -8.71
C GLY A 57 6.30 5.00 -8.34
N VAL A 58 6.86 4.96 -7.12
CA VAL A 58 7.99 5.81 -6.73
C VAL A 58 9.29 5.05 -7.02
N GLY A 59 9.81 5.23 -8.24
CA GLY A 59 11.10 4.68 -8.65
C GLY A 59 12.28 5.40 -7.97
N GLN A 60 13.42 4.71 -7.85
CA GLN A 60 14.68 5.39 -7.56
C GLN A 60 14.95 6.41 -8.66
N ARG A 61 15.06 7.69 -8.28
CA ARG A 61 15.50 8.73 -9.19
C ARG A 61 16.99 8.53 -9.41
N ARG A 62 17.42 8.35 -10.66
CA ARG A 62 18.84 8.43 -11.00
C ARG A 62 19.31 9.88 -10.77
N GLU A 63 20.50 10.07 -10.22
CA GLU A 63 21.06 11.40 -9.88
C GLU A 63 21.16 12.34 -11.09
N ASP A 64 21.24 11.80 -12.30
CA ASP A 64 21.36 12.51 -13.58
C ASP A 64 20.02 12.88 -14.23
N ALA A 65 18.88 12.54 -13.62
CA ALA A 65 17.58 12.86 -14.21
C ALA A 65 17.30 14.38 -14.12
N PRO A 66 16.94 15.04 -15.25
CA PRO A 66 16.63 16.47 -15.23
C PRO A 66 15.45 16.76 -14.29
N PRO A 67 15.41 17.95 -13.65
CA PRO A 67 14.34 18.31 -12.73
C PRO A 67 13.02 18.37 -13.50
N ARG A 68 12.24 17.29 -13.41
CA ARG A 68 10.85 17.29 -13.85
C ARG A 68 10.09 18.28 -13.00
N HIS A 69 9.18 19.04 -13.64
CA HIS A 69 8.24 19.96 -13.00
C HIS A 69 7.84 19.42 -11.63
N GLN A 70 8.27 20.13 -10.60
CA GLN A 70 8.32 19.64 -9.24
C GLN A 70 6.88 19.45 -8.74
N ASN A 71 6.30 18.28 -8.99
CA ASN A 71 5.11 17.86 -8.26
C ASN A 71 5.53 17.88 -6.79
N ARG A 72 4.95 18.87 -6.09
CA ARG A 72 5.35 19.33 -4.78
C ARG A 72 5.66 18.15 -3.85
N SER A 73 6.76 18.30 -3.15
CA SER A 73 7.19 17.44 -2.07
C SER A 73 6.04 17.06 -1.13
N ARG A 74 5.89 15.75 -0.94
CA ARG A 74 5.71 15.12 0.38
C ARG A 74 4.35 15.17 1.11
N LEU A 75 3.31 15.94 0.73
CA LEU A 75 2.15 16.07 1.65
C LEU A 75 0.71 16.10 1.09
N GLU A 76 0.44 15.84 -0.19
CA GLU A 76 -0.95 15.80 -0.70
C GLU A 76 -1.42 14.45 -1.23
N ILE A 77 -1.04 13.36 -0.56
CA ILE A 77 -1.90 12.17 -0.59
C ILE A 77 -3.01 12.43 0.44
N LYS A 78 -3.92 13.35 0.12
CA LYS A 78 -5.23 13.42 0.80
C LYS A 78 -5.93 12.13 0.44
N ILE A 79 -5.78 11.13 1.30
CA ILE A 79 -6.67 9.98 1.30
C ILE A 79 -8.03 10.57 1.60
N ALA A 80 -8.88 10.69 0.58
CA ALA A 80 -10.26 11.11 0.74
C ALA A 80 -10.87 10.23 1.84
N ALA A 81 -11.12 10.84 3.00
CA ALA A 81 -11.91 10.24 4.04
C ALA A 81 -13.28 9.95 3.41
N VAL A 82 -13.67 8.68 3.37
CA VAL A 82 -15.06 8.32 3.14
C VAL A 82 -15.78 8.80 4.41
N PRO A 83 -16.71 9.78 4.34
CA PRO A 83 -17.54 10.11 5.48
C PRO A 83 -18.44 8.91 5.79
N ASP A 84 -18.84 8.78 7.06
CA ASP A 84 -19.58 7.64 7.63
C ASP A 84 -20.69 7.06 6.74
#